data_AF-A0A8T7HEU7-F1
#
_entry.id   AF-A0A8T7HEU7-F1
#
_cell.length_a   1.000
_cell.length_b   1.000
_cell.length_c   1.000
_cell.angle_alpha   90.00
_cell.angle_beta   90.00
_cell.angle_gamma   90.00
#
_symmetry.space_group_name_H-M   'P 1'
#
loop_
_entity.id
_entity.type
_entity.pdbx_description
1 polymer ?
#
loop_
_entity_poly.entity_id
_entity_poly.type
_entity_poly.pdbx_seq_one_letter_code
_entity_poly.pdbx_strand_id
1 'polypeptide(L)'
;MPFDSNSAEKAGKKSKRGPAKKEEPSIIEKMEMLYEKVLDDLLVNQEKLTKTERVKLFVTLSGYLFPKNKPIEEKIEPMIPFKLSNMVTFESD
;
A
#
# COMPACT_ATOMS: atom_id res chain seq x y z
N MET A 1 -16.43 -36.31 17.75
CA MET A 1 -15.99 -36.84 16.44
C MET A 1 -14.72 -36.13 16.04
N PRO A 2 -13.68 -36.85 15.59
CA PRO A 2 -12.46 -36.24 15.07
C PRO A 2 -12.71 -35.56 13.71
N PHE A 3 -12.00 -34.47 13.45
CA PHE A 3 -12.07 -33.75 12.18
C PHE A 3 -11.07 -34.36 11.20
N ASP A 4 -11.54 -35.31 10.40
CA ASP A 4 -10.72 -36.00 9.40
C ASP A 4 -10.86 -35.35 8.02
N SER A 5 -9.89 -35.58 7.13
CA SER A 5 -9.88 -35.03 5.76
C SER A 5 -11.18 -35.30 4.98
N ASN A 6 -11.74 -36.51 5.13
CA ASN A 6 -13.04 -36.88 4.55
C ASN A 6 -14.21 -36.04 5.09
N SER A 7 -14.16 -35.63 6.37
CA SER A 7 -15.17 -34.78 6.98
C SER A 7 -15.03 -33.33 6.49
N ALA A 8 -13.79 -32.86 6.29
CA ALA A 8 -13.50 -31.54 5.73
C ALA A 8 -14.00 -31.42 4.28
N GLU A 9 -13.76 -32.43 3.44
CA GLU A 9 -14.20 -32.42 2.03
C GLU A 9 -15.73 -32.43 1.90
N LYS A 10 -16.41 -33.25 2.71
CA LYS A 10 -17.88 -33.28 2.77
C LYS A 10 -18.47 -31.93 3.23
N ALA A 11 -17.84 -31.28 4.21
CA ALA A 11 -18.24 -29.95 4.66
C ALA A 11 -18.01 -28.89 3.58
N GLY A 12 -16.89 -28.97 2.85
CA GLY A 12 -16.57 -28.11 1.71
C GLY A 12 -17.58 -28.26 0.56
N LYS A 13 -17.99 -29.48 0.20
CA LYS A 13 -19.03 -29.73 -0.82
C LYS A 13 -20.43 -29.28 -0.36
N LYS A 14 -20.73 -29.37 0.94
CA LYS A 14 -21.99 -28.89 1.54
C LYS A 14 -22.03 -27.36 1.68
N SER A 15 -20.87 -26.70 1.72
CA SER A 15 -20.77 -25.26 1.79
C SER A 15 -21.40 -24.61 0.55
N LYS A 16 -22.31 -23.67 0.76
CA LYS A 16 -22.85 -22.80 -0.30
C LYS A 16 -21.85 -21.72 -0.75
N ARG A 17 -20.70 -21.62 -0.09
CA ARG A 17 -19.63 -20.70 -0.49
C ARG A 17 -18.92 -21.34 -1.68
N GLY A 18 -18.96 -20.67 -2.82
CA GLY A 18 -18.12 -21.03 -3.96
C GLY A 18 -16.62 -20.92 -3.61
N PRO A 19 -15.73 -21.34 -4.51
CA PRO A 19 -14.30 -21.07 -4.35
C PRO A 19 -14.09 -19.59 -4.03
N ALA A 20 -13.15 -19.30 -3.13
CA ALA A 20 -12.79 -17.92 -2.78
C ALA A 20 -12.51 -17.19 -4.09
N LYS A 21 -13.21 -16.07 -4.31
CA LYS A 21 -12.94 -15.21 -5.46
C LYS A 21 -11.48 -14.78 -5.30
N LYS A 22 -10.61 -15.27 -6.18
CA LYS A 22 -9.30 -14.65 -6.39
C LYS A 22 -9.65 -13.35 -7.12
N GLU A 23 -9.87 -12.30 -6.36
CA GLU A 23 -10.02 -10.97 -6.95
C GLU A 23 -8.75 -10.75 -7.75
N GLU A 24 -8.92 -10.60 -9.07
CA GLU A 24 -7.77 -10.25 -9.90
C GLU A 24 -7.26 -8.91 -9.40
N PRO A 25 -5.94 -8.76 -9.22
CA PRO A 25 -5.40 -7.51 -8.72
C PRO A 25 -5.80 -6.39 -9.67
N SER A 26 -6.14 -5.24 -9.08
CA SER A 26 -6.52 -4.06 -9.85
C SER A 26 -5.37 -3.62 -10.76
N ILE A 27 -5.64 -2.78 -11.78
CA ILE A 27 -4.59 -2.25 -12.65
C ILE A 27 -3.48 -1.56 -11.83
N ILE A 28 -3.84 -0.87 -10.73
CA ILE A 28 -2.91 -0.14 -9.88
C ILE A 28 -2.02 -1.13 -9.12
N GLU A 29 -2.61 -2.14 -8.48
CA GLU A 29 -1.86 -3.17 -7.75
C GLU A 29 -0.92 -3.94 -8.69
N LYS A 30 -1.37 -4.24 -9.91
CA LYS A 30 -0.51 -4.86 -10.94
C LYS A 30 0.68 -3.98 -11.29
N MET A 31 0.52 -2.66 -11.35
CA MET A 31 1.62 -1.72 -11.58
C MET A 31 2.58 -1.68 -10.39
N GLU A 32 2.07 -1.58 -9.15
CA GLU A 32 2.89 -1.60 -7.94
C GLU A 32 3.72 -2.88 -7.83
N MET A 33 3.09 -4.05 -8.03
CA MET A 33 3.78 -5.34 -8.03
C MET A 33 4.85 -5.44 -9.15
N LEU A 34 4.61 -4.81 -10.30
CA LEU A 34 5.60 -4.76 -11.38
C LEU A 34 6.79 -3.91 -10.98
N TYR A 35 6.55 -2.75 -10.36
CA TYR A 35 7.62 -1.89 -9.87
C TYR A 35 8.47 -2.60 -8.81
N GLU A 36 7.84 -3.26 -7.83
CA GLU A 36 8.57 -4.02 -6.80
C GLU A 36 9.46 -5.10 -7.41
N LYS A 37 8.93 -5.93 -8.31
CA LYS A 37 9.70 -7.01 -8.94
C LYS A 37 10.88 -6.49 -9.76
N VAL A 38 10.67 -5.42 -10.52
CA VAL A 38 11.75 -4.81 -11.31
C VAL A 38 12.82 -4.23 -10.37
N LEU A 39 12.43 -3.63 -9.24
CA LEU A 39 13.39 -3.14 -8.25
C LEU A 39 14.20 -4.27 -7.64
N ASP A 40 13.56 -5.38 -7.24
CA ASP A 40 14.24 -6.55 -6.69
C ASP A 40 15.22 -7.16 -7.70
N ASP A 41 14.81 -7.29 -8.96
CA ASP A 41 15.69 -7.80 -10.03
C ASP A 41 16.90 -6.88 -10.24
N LEU A 42 16.72 -5.56 -10.17
CA LEU A 42 17.82 -4.60 -10.26
C LEU A 42 18.77 -4.73 -9.06
N LEU A 43 18.24 -4.98 -7.86
CA LEU A 43 19.02 -5.16 -6.63
C LEU A 43 19.83 -6.46 -6.63
N VAL A 44 19.24 -7.56 -7.11
CA VAL A 44 19.91 -8.87 -7.17
C VAL A 44 20.94 -8.92 -8.30
N ASN A 45 20.67 -8.29 -9.43
CA ASN A 45 21.54 -8.34 -10.62
C ASN A 45 22.56 -7.19 -10.69
N GLN A 46 22.88 -6.52 -9.58
CA GLN A 46 23.84 -5.40 -9.55
C GLN A 46 25.19 -5.77 -10.18
N GLU A 47 25.67 -6.99 -9.99
CA GLU A 47 26.95 -7.45 -10.54
C GLU A 47 26.95 -7.57 -12.07
N LYS A 48 25.79 -7.82 -12.68
CA LYS A 48 25.63 -7.92 -14.14
C LYS A 48 25.57 -6.56 -14.82
N LEU A 49 25.29 -5.49 -14.08
CA LEU A 49 25.27 -4.14 -14.62
C LEU A 49 26.69 -3.61 -14.82
N THR A 50 26.90 -2.96 -15.97
CA THR A 50 28.12 -2.22 -16.26
C THR A 50 28.23 -0.97 -15.36
N LYS A 51 29.46 -0.49 -15.15
CA LYS A 51 29.69 0.70 -14.29
C LYS A 51 28.87 1.91 -14.73
N THR A 52 28.69 2.11 -16.03
CA THR A 52 27.91 3.21 -16.61
C THR A 52 26.42 3.08 -16.32
N GLU A 53 25.85 1.88 -16.42
CA GLU A 53 24.45 1.62 -16.10
C GLU A 53 24.16 1.84 -14.61
N ARG A 54 25.06 1.42 -13.72
CA ARG A 54 24.93 1.68 -12.27
C ARG A 54 24.92 3.18 -11.97
N VAL A 55 25.82 3.93 -12.58
CA VAL A 55 25.86 5.40 -12.45
C VAL A 55 24.57 6.03 -12.98
N LYS A 56 24.06 5.56 -14.12
CA LYS A 56 22.80 6.06 -14.71
C LYS A 56 21.60 5.78 -13.80
N LEU A 57 21.47 4.56 -13.27
CA LEU A 57 20.42 4.21 -12.31
C LEU A 57 20.49 5.07 -11.05
N PHE A 58 21.68 5.26 -10.50
CA PHE A 58 21.88 6.10 -9.32
C PHE A 58 21.43 7.55 -9.58
N VAL A 59 21.79 8.14 -10.73
CA VAL A 59 21.37 9.50 -11.11
C VAL A 59 19.84 9.57 -11.29
N THR A 60 19.22 8.59 -11.91
CA THR A 60 17.76 8.55 -12.09
C THR A 60 17.04 8.42 -10.75
N LEU A 61 17.43 7.48 -9.89
CA LEU A 61 16.79 7.23 -8.59
C LEU A 61 17.01 8.37 -7.60
N SER A 62 18.20 8.99 -7.59
CA SER A 62 18.47 10.14 -6.72
C SER A 62 17.57 11.34 -7.02
N GLY A 63 17.09 11.48 -8.27
CA GLY A 63 16.11 12.49 -8.65
C GLY A 63 14.73 12.29 -8.03
N TYR A 64 14.37 11.06 -7.65
CA TYR A 64 13.12 10.73 -6.97
C TYR A 64 13.27 10.65 -5.45
N LEU A 65 14.43 10.19 -4.96
CA LEU A 65 14.71 10.10 -3.51
C LEU A 65 14.95 11.48 -2.87
N PHE A 66 15.65 12.36 -3.59
CA PHE A 66 15.95 13.71 -3.13
C PHE A 66 15.20 14.69 -4.01
N PRO A 67 13.93 15.01 -3.68
CA PRO A 67 13.25 16.10 -4.36
C PRO A 67 14.15 17.34 -4.25
N LYS A 68 14.57 17.88 -5.40
CA LYS A 68 15.44 19.07 -5.45
C LYS A 68 14.80 20.29 -4.79
N ASN A 69 13.49 20.25 -4.60
CA ASN A 69 12.71 21.24 -3.90
C ASN A 69 12.45 20.72 -2.48
N LYS A 70 12.68 21.57 -1.47
CA LYS A 70 12.30 21.26 -0.09
C LYS A 70 10.84 20.77 -0.08
N PRO A 71 10.49 19.72 0.68
CA PRO A 71 9.09 19.37 0.88
C PRO A 71 8.40 20.64 1.37
N ILE A 72 7.37 21.08 0.65
CA ILE A 72 6.49 22.15 1.13
C ILE A 72 5.86 21.53 2.37
N GLU A 73 6.30 21.99 3.54
CA GLU A 73 5.61 21.69 4.79
C GLU A 73 4.18 22.16 4.57
N GLU A 74 3.27 21.22 4.35
CA GLU A 74 1.85 21.49 4.45
C GLU A 74 1.66 22.02 5.86
N LYS A 75 1.45 23.33 5.97
CA LYS A 75 0.97 23.94 7.21
C LYS A 75 -0.37 23.30 7.46
N ILE A 76 -0.37 22.23 8.26
CA ILE A 76 -1.56 21.75 8.92
C ILE A 76 -1.99 22.93 9.79
N GLU A 77 -2.90 23.75 9.28
CA GLU A 77 -3.57 24.73 10.11
C GLU A 77 -4.18 23.93 11.26
N PRO A 78 -3.81 24.22 12.53
CA PRO A 78 -4.34 23.46 13.64
C PRO A 78 -5.85 23.61 13.60
N MET A 79 -6.57 22.51 13.36
CA MET A 79 -8.03 22.50 13.46
C MET A 79 -8.38 23.08 14.82
N ILE A 80 -9.00 24.25 14.82
CA ILE A 80 -9.45 24.91 16.04
C ILE A 80 -10.37 23.91 16.73
N PRO A 81 -10.07 23.48 17.97
CA PRO A 81 -10.93 22.52 18.66
C PRO A 81 -12.32 23.15 18.78
N PHE A 82 -13.34 22.44 18.29
CA PHE A 82 -14.74 22.83 18.44
C PHE A 82 -15.02 23.07 19.94
N LYS A 83 -15.10 24.34 20.34
CA LYS A 83 -15.41 24.67 21.74
C LYS A 83 -16.91 24.49 21.94
N LEU A 84 -17.26 23.46 22.72
CA LEU A 84 -18.64 23.16 23.14
C LEU A 84 -19.33 24.32 23.87
N SER A 85 -18.56 25.30 24.37
CA SER A 85 -19.09 26.54 24.96
C SER A 85 -19.96 27.35 23.98
N ASN A 86 -19.78 27.16 22.66
CA ASN A 86 -20.55 27.87 21.64
C ASN A 86 -21.93 27.22 21.36
N MET A 87 -22.22 26.05 21.95
CA MET A 87 -23.53 25.40 21.85
C MET A 87 -24.44 25.66 23.05
N VAL A 88 -23.93 26.32 24.10
CA VAL A 88 -24.71 26.67 25.30
C VAL A 88 -25.08 28.14 25.25
N THR A 89 -25.90 28.50 24.27
CA THR A 89 -26.75 29.70 24.32
C THR A 89 -28.15 29.29 23.87
N PHE A 90 -28.78 28.40 24.64
CA PHE A 90 -30.22 28.28 24.64
C PHE A 90 -30.68 28.22 26.09
N GLU A 91 -31.55 29.17 26.40
CA GLU A 91 -32.41 29.28 27.59
C GLU A 91 -31.75 29.76 28.89
N SER A 92 -31.97 31.05 29.19
CA SER A 92 -32.80 31.46 30.33
C SER A 92 -33.10 32.96 30.29
N ASP A 93 -34.39 33.27 30.38
CA ASP A 93 -35.11 34.56 30.59
C ASP A 93 -35.73 35.25 29.36
#